data_AF-A0A9P0GJL1-F1
#
_entry.id   AF-A0A9P0GJL1-F1
#
_cell.length_a   1.000
_cell.length_b   1.000
_cell.length_c   1.000
_cell.angle_alpha   90.00
_cell.angle_beta   90.00
_cell.angle_gamma   90.00
#
_symmetry.space_group_name_H-M   'P 1'
#
loop_
_entity.id
_entity.type
_entity.pdbx_description
1 polymer ?
#
loop_
_entity_poly.entity_id
_entity_poly.type
_entity_poly.pdbx_seq_one_letter_code
_entity_poly.pdbx_strand_id
1 'polypeptide(L)'
;MSTTDNFSDISECRPTSTNDYKETLMSKYKIPIMHFEFEYIEKCMDGRELEKILKVLRSGEEGYYPDLVKTTEQRLSILRPKSKLLRKIAPIIDKKDLNRDELEEISKDLESFVVNVSKNDEELLSRKANVKYNEVNIRCTIDAPDSKQIVKTNEKSIKSTDYGAWDKYDPDTELLKMELKEERERKQFLENRRSSIPKKSVSFNKFATEAEANFISDRERERGNEYFKSGNYEEALQCYTNSIQTKANVDNLNNRAVTFLKLEKYQDTLNDCNKVLSLEKDNLKALLRKAQALEKMLNFKEALECAETIIKNDPNNTKAQELASRVRENCYRQVNNTRMKIVELD
;
A
#
# COMPACT_ATOMS: atom_id res chain seq x y z
N MET A 1 -38.47 55.40 42.72
CA MET A 1 -38.39 54.32 41.72
C MET A 1 -36.92 53.97 41.60
N SER A 2 -36.41 52.95 42.32
CA SER A 2 -36.33 51.55 41.83
C SER A 2 -35.62 51.51 40.47
N THR A 3 -34.46 50.87 40.27
CA THR A 3 -34.04 49.56 40.79
C THR A 3 -32.52 49.42 40.65
N THR A 4 -31.94 48.64 41.55
CA THR A 4 -30.58 48.09 41.51
C THR A 4 -30.43 47.07 40.37
N ASP A 5 -29.23 46.84 39.85
CA ASP A 5 -28.51 45.58 40.07
C ASP A 5 -27.19 45.46 39.29
N ASN A 6 -26.19 44.99 40.05
CA ASN A 6 -24.89 44.47 39.69
C ASN A 6 -24.89 43.54 38.45
N PHE A 7 -23.78 43.51 37.71
CA PHE A 7 -23.05 42.26 37.50
C PHE A 7 -21.58 42.55 37.15
N SER A 8 -20.72 41.99 37.99
CA SER A 8 -19.30 41.78 37.82
C SER A 8 -19.00 40.81 36.68
N ASP A 9 -17.73 40.81 36.26
CA ASP A 9 -17.03 39.79 35.46
C ASP A 9 -17.17 39.83 33.94
N ILE A 10 -16.25 40.56 33.29
CA ILE A 10 -15.59 40.04 32.10
C ILE A 10 -14.08 40.19 32.27
N SER A 11 -13.49 39.03 32.52
CA SER A 11 -12.09 38.61 32.45
C SER A 11 -11.17 39.43 31.55
N GLU A 12 -10.00 39.74 32.11
CA GLU A 12 -8.75 40.08 31.44
C GLU A 12 -8.43 39.10 30.29
N CYS A 13 -8.62 39.53 29.05
CA CYS A 13 -8.01 38.88 27.89
C CYS A 13 -6.57 39.39 27.72
N ARG A 14 -5.60 38.65 28.27
CA ARG A 14 -4.19 38.76 27.87
C ARG A 14 -4.06 38.40 26.38
N PRO A 15 -3.34 39.19 25.55
CA PRO A 15 -3.08 38.80 24.18
C PRO A 15 -2.09 37.64 24.16
N THR A 16 -2.55 36.48 23.70
CA THR A 16 -1.72 35.31 23.43
C THR A 16 -0.77 35.63 22.27
N SER A 17 0.51 35.72 22.61
CA SER A 17 1.65 35.71 21.69
C SER A 17 1.72 34.37 20.94
N THR A 18 1.09 34.29 19.76
CA THR A 18 1.46 33.37 18.67
C THR A 18 1.13 34.03 17.33
N ASN A 19 1.97 34.97 16.93
CA ASN A 19 1.91 35.57 15.59
C ASN A 19 2.59 34.64 14.59
N ASP A 20 1.87 33.63 14.11
CA ASP A 20 2.20 32.95 12.86
C ASP A 20 1.84 33.87 11.69
N TYR A 21 2.61 34.95 11.50
CA TYR A 21 2.53 35.75 10.28
C TYR A 21 3.03 34.88 9.12
N LYS A 22 2.11 34.39 8.28
CA LYS A 22 2.50 33.79 7.00
C LYS A 22 3.28 34.83 6.20
N GLU A 23 4.55 34.54 5.92
CA GLU A 23 5.38 35.38 5.07
C GLU A 23 4.72 35.52 3.69
N THR A 24 4.45 36.76 3.26
CA THR A 24 3.84 37.02 1.95
C THR A 24 4.76 36.55 0.82
N LEU A 25 4.19 36.17 -0.32
CA LEU A 25 4.98 35.77 -1.49
C LEU A 25 5.93 36.88 -1.95
N MET A 26 5.54 38.15 -1.78
CA MET A 26 6.42 39.31 -2.00
C MET A 26 7.68 39.25 -1.14
N SER A 27 7.51 39.03 0.16
CA SER A 27 8.60 38.97 1.14
C SER A 27 9.49 37.76 0.88
N LYS A 28 8.87 36.61 0.59
CA LYS A 28 9.55 35.35 0.27
C LYS A 28 10.45 35.46 -0.97
N TYR A 29 9.98 36.15 -2.02
CA TYR A 29 10.76 36.33 -3.24
C TYR A 29 11.68 37.56 -3.20
N LYS A 30 11.58 38.40 -2.15
CA LYS A 30 12.33 39.65 -1.96
C LYS A 30 12.21 40.58 -3.16
N ILE A 31 10.99 40.74 -3.68
CA ILE A 31 10.70 41.60 -4.83
C ILE A 31 10.27 42.98 -4.31
N PRO A 32 10.96 44.07 -4.68
CA PRO A 32 10.51 45.43 -4.37
C PRO A 32 9.15 45.73 -4.99
N ILE A 33 8.31 46.47 -4.26
CA ILE A 33 6.97 46.89 -4.72
C ILE A 33 7.05 47.62 -6.07
N MET A 34 8.12 48.38 -6.31
CA MET A 34 8.36 49.12 -7.56
C MET A 34 8.47 48.23 -8.80
N HIS A 35 8.68 46.91 -8.64
CA HIS A 35 8.77 45.99 -9.75
C HIS A 35 7.38 45.56 -10.28
N PHE A 36 6.32 45.94 -9.58
CA PHE A 36 4.92 45.71 -9.98
C PHE A 36 4.34 46.89 -10.78
N GLU A 37 5.17 47.55 -11.57
CA GLU A 37 4.79 48.65 -12.46
C GLU A 37 4.94 48.24 -13.93
N PHE A 38 4.04 48.73 -14.79
CA PHE A 38 4.05 48.43 -16.23
C PHE A 38 5.39 48.77 -16.87
N GLU A 39 5.95 49.93 -16.55
CA GLU A 39 7.22 50.40 -17.08
C GLU A 39 8.40 49.47 -16.72
N TYR A 40 8.41 48.96 -15.49
CA TYR A 40 9.42 48.00 -15.05
C TYR A 40 9.31 46.67 -15.81
N ILE A 41 8.09 46.13 -15.92
CA ILE A 41 7.83 44.85 -16.59
C ILE A 41 8.22 44.90 -18.06
N GLU A 42 7.92 45.99 -18.76
CA GLU A 42 8.30 46.19 -20.17
C GLU A 42 9.81 46.23 -20.37
N LYS A 43 10.54 46.86 -19.45
CA LYS A 43 12.00 47.00 -19.49
C LYS A 43 12.75 45.80 -18.90
N CYS A 44 12.06 44.93 -18.15
CA CYS A 44 12.67 43.79 -17.49
C CYS A 44 13.23 42.78 -18.52
N MET A 45 14.46 42.34 -18.28
CA MET A 45 15.19 41.35 -19.10
C MET A 45 15.39 40.00 -18.38
N ASP A 46 15.17 39.94 -17.06
CA ASP A 46 15.30 38.70 -16.30
C ASP A 46 13.98 37.89 -16.31
N GLY A 47 13.97 36.83 -17.13
CA GLY A 47 12.83 35.91 -17.20
C GLY A 47 12.53 35.17 -15.90
N ARG A 48 13.49 34.99 -14.98
CA ARG A 48 13.24 34.35 -13.67
C ARG A 48 12.56 35.30 -12.70
N GLU A 49 12.85 36.59 -12.81
CA GLU A 49 12.21 37.63 -12.02
C GLU A 49 10.74 37.79 -12.41
N LEU A 50 10.45 37.85 -13.72
CA LEU A 50 9.08 37.86 -14.25
C LEU A 50 8.27 36.63 -13.84
N GLU A 51 8.89 35.44 -13.76
CA GLU A 51 8.19 34.24 -13.24
C GLU A 51 7.78 34.39 -11.77
N LYS A 52 8.59 35.08 -10.95
CA LYS A 52 8.24 35.32 -9.55
C LYS A 52 7.17 36.40 -9.44
N ILE A 53 7.29 37.51 -10.18
CA ILE A 53 6.28 38.57 -10.27
C ILE A 53 4.92 37.97 -10.68
N LEU A 54 4.90 37.15 -11.73
CA LEU A 54 3.67 36.50 -12.21
C LEU A 54 3.06 35.54 -11.17
N LYS A 55 3.87 34.86 -10.35
CA LYS A 55 3.37 34.03 -9.24
C LYS A 55 2.74 34.87 -8.13
N VAL A 56 3.34 36.01 -7.79
CA VAL A 56 2.78 36.93 -6.80
C VAL A 56 1.46 37.50 -7.33
N LEU A 57 1.41 37.98 -8.57
CA LEU A 57 0.19 38.53 -9.17
C LEU A 57 -0.95 37.50 -9.25
N ARG A 58 -0.67 36.25 -9.62
CA ARG A 58 -1.68 35.17 -9.66
C ARG A 58 -2.12 34.68 -8.28
N SER A 59 -1.34 34.93 -7.23
CA SER A 59 -1.70 34.54 -5.86
C SER A 59 -2.86 35.38 -5.30
N GLY A 60 -3.03 36.60 -5.80
CA GLY A 60 -4.04 37.54 -5.31
C GLY A 60 -3.74 38.12 -3.91
N GLU A 61 -2.57 37.86 -3.33
CA GLU A 61 -2.20 38.37 -1.99
C GLU A 61 -2.13 39.92 -1.94
N GLU A 62 -1.76 40.56 -3.05
CA GLU A 62 -1.58 42.02 -3.15
C GLU A 62 -2.76 42.73 -3.83
N GLY A 63 -3.77 41.97 -4.28
CA GLY A 63 -4.89 42.47 -5.08
C GLY A 63 -4.99 41.84 -6.47
N TYR A 64 -6.07 42.15 -7.17
CA TYR A 64 -6.37 41.60 -8.50
C TYR A 64 -6.08 42.63 -9.60
N TYR A 65 -5.01 42.41 -10.34
CA TYR A 65 -4.54 43.31 -11.41
C TYR A 65 -4.44 42.58 -12.75
N PRO A 66 -5.57 42.40 -13.48
CA PRO A 66 -5.63 41.56 -14.67
C PRO A 66 -4.76 42.08 -15.83
N ASP A 67 -4.68 43.40 -16.00
CA ASP A 67 -3.87 44.01 -17.06
C ASP A 67 -2.37 43.82 -16.81
N LEU A 68 -1.94 43.92 -15.54
CA LEU A 68 -0.55 43.69 -15.14
C LEU A 68 -0.16 42.21 -15.28
N VAL A 69 -1.09 41.29 -14.98
CA VAL A 69 -0.90 39.85 -15.26
C VAL A 69 -0.73 39.61 -16.76
N LYS A 70 -1.54 40.27 -17.59
CA LYS A 70 -1.47 40.09 -19.05
C LYS A 70 -0.16 40.62 -19.63
N THR A 71 0.30 41.80 -19.20
CA THR A 71 1.58 42.37 -19.68
C THR A 71 2.78 41.55 -19.21
N THR A 72 2.76 41.05 -17.97
CA THR A 72 3.81 40.13 -17.47
C THR A 72 3.82 38.80 -18.22
N GLU A 73 2.66 38.21 -18.53
CA GLU A 73 2.57 36.99 -19.35
C GLU A 73 3.10 37.20 -20.77
N GLN A 74 2.72 38.32 -21.42
CA GLN A 74 3.21 38.68 -22.75
C GLN A 74 4.73 38.86 -22.74
N ARG A 75 5.27 39.63 -21.80
CA ARG A 75 6.72 39.82 -21.67
C ARG A 75 7.45 38.51 -21.37
N LEU A 76 6.91 37.70 -20.47
CA LEU A 76 7.48 36.39 -20.13
C LEU A 76 7.46 35.43 -21.31
N SER A 77 6.44 35.50 -22.19
CA SER A 77 6.36 34.67 -23.40
C SER A 77 7.50 34.95 -24.38
N ILE A 78 7.95 36.20 -24.48
CA ILE A 78 9.07 36.63 -25.34
C ILE A 78 10.40 36.11 -24.77
N LEU A 79 10.60 36.20 -23.46
CA LEU A 79 11.87 35.83 -22.81
C LEU A 79 11.98 34.32 -22.52
N ARG A 80 10.89 33.66 -22.09
CA ARG A 80 10.86 32.24 -21.72
C ARG A 80 9.56 31.56 -22.20
N PRO A 81 9.47 31.22 -23.50
CA PRO A 81 8.26 30.62 -24.08
C PRO A 81 7.94 29.23 -23.50
N LYS A 82 8.93 28.49 -22.99
CA LYS A 82 8.75 27.16 -22.38
C LYS A 82 8.44 27.18 -20.88
N SER A 83 8.22 28.35 -20.28
CA SER A 83 7.96 28.46 -18.85
C SER A 83 6.67 27.74 -18.45
N LYS A 84 6.67 27.08 -17.28
CA LYS A 84 5.50 26.31 -16.80
C LYS A 84 4.28 27.21 -16.52
N LEU A 85 4.51 28.48 -16.19
CA LEU A 85 3.45 29.44 -15.83
C LEU A 85 2.59 29.84 -17.04
N LEU A 86 3.13 29.76 -18.25
CA LEU A 86 2.40 30.05 -19.49
C LEU A 86 1.56 28.86 -19.99
N ARG A 87 1.67 27.68 -19.36
CA ARG A 87 0.85 26.52 -19.71
C ARG A 87 -0.59 26.78 -19.29
N LYS A 88 -1.50 26.75 -20.25
CA LYS A 88 -2.94 26.78 -20.00
C LYS A 88 -3.44 25.34 -19.91
N ILE A 89 -4.36 25.09 -18.98
CA ILE A 89 -5.04 23.80 -18.90
C ILE A 89 -5.98 23.75 -20.11
N ALA A 90 -5.63 22.94 -21.09
CA ALA A 90 -6.53 22.58 -22.17
C ALA A 90 -7.41 21.41 -21.73
N PRO A 91 -8.69 21.36 -22.13
CA PRO A 91 -9.51 20.17 -21.93
C PRO A 91 -8.87 18.98 -22.67
N ILE A 92 -9.09 17.78 -22.14
CA ILE A 92 -8.65 16.55 -22.81
C ILE A 92 -9.44 16.45 -24.11
N ILE A 93 -8.74 16.36 -25.24
CA ILE A 93 -9.33 16.22 -26.57
C ILE A 93 -9.92 14.80 -26.67
N ASP A 94 -11.23 14.70 -26.89
CA ASP A 94 -11.90 13.42 -27.09
C ASP A 94 -11.74 12.95 -28.54
N LYS A 95 -11.90 11.65 -28.80
CA LYS A 95 -11.81 11.07 -30.15
C LYS A 95 -12.68 11.78 -31.20
N LYS A 96 -13.76 12.44 -30.77
CA LYS A 96 -14.71 13.16 -31.63
C LYS A 96 -14.19 14.52 -32.11
N ASP A 97 -13.19 15.07 -31.42
CA ASP A 97 -12.63 16.38 -31.67
C ASP A 97 -11.36 16.32 -32.55
N LEU A 98 -10.85 15.12 -32.85
CA LEU A 98 -9.74 14.93 -33.78
C LEU A 98 -10.21 15.03 -35.23
N ASN A 99 -9.45 15.75 -36.04
CA ASN A 99 -9.68 15.79 -37.48
C ASN A 99 -9.41 14.41 -38.11
N ARG A 100 -10.11 14.12 -39.21
CA ARG A 100 -9.95 12.84 -39.91
C ARG A 100 -8.51 12.59 -40.35
N ASP A 101 -7.81 13.63 -40.81
CA ASP A 101 -6.43 13.54 -41.27
C ASP A 101 -5.47 13.20 -40.11
N GLU A 102 -5.68 13.80 -38.93
CA GLU A 102 -4.91 13.49 -37.71
C GLU A 102 -5.17 12.06 -37.25
N LEU A 103 -6.43 11.59 -37.36
CA LEU A 103 -6.78 10.22 -37.02
C LEU A 103 -6.13 9.21 -37.97
N GLU A 104 -6.06 9.53 -39.26
CA GLU A 104 -5.38 8.69 -40.26
C GLU A 104 -3.85 8.67 -40.04
N GLU A 105 -3.26 9.79 -39.64
CA GLU A 105 -1.83 9.86 -39.27
C GLU A 105 -1.54 9.00 -38.03
N ILE A 106 -2.33 9.16 -36.97
CA ILE A 106 -2.19 8.36 -35.73
C ILE A 106 -2.38 6.87 -36.01
N SER A 107 -3.35 6.50 -36.87
CA SER A 107 -3.58 5.09 -37.25
C SER A 107 -2.37 4.52 -38.00
N LYS A 108 -1.83 5.26 -38.96
CA LYS A 108 -0.65 4.84 -39.73
C LYS A 108 0.58 4.69 -38.84
N ASP A 109 0.79 5.60 -37.90
CA ASP A 109 1.88 5.52 -36.93
C ASP A 109 1.76 4.29 -36.04
N LEU A 110 0.56 4.00 -35.53
CA LEU A 110 0.29 2.80 -34.73
C LEU A 110 0.51 1.50 -35.54
N GLU A 111 0.03 1.46 -36.79
CA GLU A 111 0.26 0.32 -37.68
C GLU A 111 1.76 0.13 -37.96
N SER A 112 2.49 1.21 -38.20
CA SER A 112 3.94 1.17 -38.42
C SER A 112 4.68 0.67 -37.17
N PHE A 113 4.24 1.08 -35.98
CA PHE A 113 4.81 0.64 -34.71
C PHE A 113 4.60 -0.86 -34.49
N VAL A 114 3.37 -1.35 -34.69
CA VAL A 114 3.05 -2.78 -34.54
C VAL A 114 3.89 -3.62 -35.49
N VAL A 115 4.01 -3.21 -36.76
CA VAL A 115 4.85 -3.90 -37.74
C VAL A 115 6.32 -3.91 -37.32
N ASN A 116 6.84 -2.80 -36.79
CA ASN A 116 8.22 -2.72 -36.33
C ASN A 116 8.48 -3.60 -35.11
N VAL A 117 7.55 -3.66 -34.15
CA VAL A 117 7.66 -4.54 -32.97
C VAL A 117 7.66 -5.99 -33.41
N SER A 118 6.73 -6.41 -34.28
CA SER A 118 6.67 -7.78 -34.78
C SER A 118 7.95 -8.19 -35.53
N LYS A 119 8.51 -7.29 -36.36
CA LYS A 119 9.80 -7.54 -37.04
C LYS A 119 10.95 -7.69 -36.05
N ASN A 120 11.01 -6.85 -35.02
CA ASN A 120 12.03 -6.95 -33.98
C ASN A 120 11.90 -8.28 -33.20
N ASP A 121 10.69 -8.72 -32.91
CA ASP A 121 10.44 -9.99 -32.24
C ASP A 121 10.86 -11.19 -33.11
N GLU A 122 10.53 -11.18 -34.41
CA GLU A 122 11.00 -12.20 -35.36
C GLU A 122 12.53 -12.22 -35.49
N GLU A 123 13.18 -11.04 -35.47
CA GLU A 123 14.63 -10.93 -35.47
C GLU A 123 15.24 -11.52 -34.18
N LEU A 124 14.65 -11.26 -33.02
CA LEU A 124 15.09 -11.83 -31.75
C LEU A 124 14.91 -13.35 -31.69
N LEU A 125 13.81 -13.86 -32.24
CA LEU A 125 13.53 -15.30 -32.32
C LEU A 125 14.47 -16.02 -33.28
N SER A 126 14.77 -15.43 -34.44
CA SER A 126 15.71 -15.99 -35.41
C SER A 126 17.16 -15.97 -34.90
N ARG A 127 17.56 -14.96 -34.13
CA ARG A 127 18.87 -14.92 -33.44
C ARG A 127 19.03 -16.02 -32.38
N LYS A 128 17.95 -16.48 -31.74
CA LYS A 128 17.99 -17.57 -30.74
C LYS A 128 18.30 -18.96 -31.34
N ALA A 129 18.17 -19.15 -32.65
CA ALA A 129 18.40 -20.46 -33.28
C ALA A 129 19.87 -20.78 -33.59
N ASN A 130 20.78 -19.78 -33.60
CA ASN A 130 22.16 -19.94 -34.08
C ASN A 130 23.26 -19.75 -33.02
N VAL A 131 22.92 -19.79 -31.73
CA VAL A 131 23.92 -19.79 -30.66
C VAL A 131 23.77 -21.08 -29.85
N LYS A 132 24.68 -22.04 -30.07
CA LYS A 132 25.03 -22.99 -29.01
C LYS A 132 25.44 -22.13 -27.82
N TYR A 133 24.64 -22.14 -26.76
CA TYR A 133 25.03 -21.53 -25.50
C TYR A 133 26.28 -22.26 -25.00
N ASN A 134 27.46 -21.72 -25.28
CA ASN A 134 28.57 -21.93 -24.39
C ASN A 134 28.14 -21.26 -23.09
N GLU A 135 28.00 -22.06 -22.02
CA GLU A 135 27.74 -21.56 -20.68
C GLU A 135 28.73 -20.42 -20.40
N VAL A 136 28.21 -19.19 -20.40
CA VAL A 136 28.99 -18.04 -20.00
C VAL A 136 29.23 -18.23 -18.52
N ASN A 137 30.48 -18.40 -18.13
CA ASN A 137 30.91 -18.39 -16.74
C ASN A 137 30.32 -17.14 -16.07
N ILE A 138 29.31 -17.32 -15.22
CA ILE A 138 28.74 -16.26 -14.39
C ILE A 138 29.82 -15.90 -13.36
N ARG A 139 30.70 -14.97 -13.71
CA ARG A 139 31.58 -14.33 -12.74
C ARG A 139 30.86 -13.15 -12.11
N CYS A 140 30.59 -13.36 -10.82
CA CYS A 140 30.90 -12.47 -9.70
C CYS A 140 30.37 -11.03 -9.75
N THR A 141 29.55 -10.75 -8.73
CA THR A 141 29.20 -9.44 -8.19
C THR A 141 30.41 -8.54 -7.96
N ILE A 142 30.59 -7.50 -8.78
CA ILE A 142 31.43 -6.31 -8.56
C ILE A 142 30.83 -5.25 -9.51
N ASP A 143 30.20 -4.11 -9.16
CA ASP A 143 30.32 -3.19 -8.02
C ASP A 143 29.00 -2.46 -7.72
N ALA A 144 28.74 -2.18 -6.44
CA ALA A 144 27.91 -1.07 -5.98
C ALA A 144 28.59 -0.38 -4.77
N PRO A 145 28.36 0.92 -4.57
CA PRO A 145 29.42 1.91 -4.37
C PRO A 145 29.85 2.12 -2.92
N ASP A 146 31.06 2.65 -2.79
CA ASP A 146 31.67 3.30 -1.63
C ASP A 146 31.50 2.62 -0.25
N SER A 147 32.46 1.76 0.02
CA SER A 147 32.97 1.49 1.36
C SER A 147 33.32 2.79 2.09
N LYS A 148 32.48 3.18 3.06
CA LYS A 148 32.74 3.95 4.29
C LYS A 148 31.40 3.96 5.04
N GLN A 149 31.13 3.10 6.02
CA GLN A 149 31.89 2.80 7.22
C GLN A 149 31.62 1.34 7.61
N ILE A 150 32.63 0.48 7.51
CA ILE A 150 32.63 -0.75 8.30
C ILE A 150 32.83 -0.30 9.74
N VAL A 151 31.75 -0.27 10.51
CA VAL A 151 31.85 -0.27 11.96
C VAL A 151 32.60 -1.56 12.29
N LYS A 152 33.90 -1.43 12.58
CA LYS A 152 34.68 -2.53 13.16
C LYS A 152 34.00 -2.89 14.47
N THR A 153 33.15 -3.90 14.46
CA THR A 153 32.79 -4.57 15.68
C THR A 153 34.10 -5.10 16.26
N ASN A 154 34.45 -4.63 17.45
CA ASN A 154 35.60 -5.12 18.21
C ASN A 154 35.33 -6.57 18.62
N GLU A 155 35.34 -7.50 17.68
CA GLU A 155 35.38 -8.91 17.97
C GLU A 155 36.80 -9.21 18.44
N LYS A 156 36.93 -9.62 19.70
CA LYS A 156 38.21 -9.92 20.34
C LYS A 156 38.84 -11.12 19.64
N SER A 157 39.63 -10.89 18.61
CA SER A 157 40.42 -11.92 17.95
C SER A 157 41.35 -12.60 18.95
N ILE A 158 41.35 -13.93 18.95
CA ILE A 158 42.26 -14.73 19.77
C ILE A 158 43.68 -14.44 19.28
N LYS A 159 44.59 -14.04 20.18
CA LYS A 159 45.98 -13.76 19.83
C LYS A 159 46.65 -15.03 19.32
N SER A 160 47.50 -14.93 18.31
CA SER A 160 48.22 -16.09 17.73
C SER A 160 49.12 -16.83 18.73
N THR A 161 49.51 -16.18 19.83
CA THR A 161 50.34 -16.75 20.88
C THR A 161 49.55 -17.42 22.02
N ASP A 162 48.22 -17.36 22.00
CA ASP A 162 47.37 -17.89 23.08
C ASP A 162 46.85 -19.29 22.76
N TYR A 163 47.76 -20.26 22.76
CA TYR A 163 47.47 -21.65 22.38
C TYR A 163 46.35 -22.27 23.23
N GLY A 164 46.24 -21.91 24.52
CA GLY A 164 45.17 -22.42 25.38
C GLY A 164 43.78 -21.91 25.03
N ALA A 165 43.67 -20.75 24.36
CA ALA A 165 42.43 -20.26 23.79
C ALA A 165 42.13 -20.89 22.42
N TRP A 166 43.16 -21.17 21.61
CA TRP A 166 43.04 -21.89 20.33
C TRP A 166 42.59 -23.34 20.52
N ASP A 167 43.08 -24.05 21.55
CA ASP A 167 42.69 -25.43 21.83
C ASP A 167 41.21 -25.58 22.24
N LYS A 168 40.59 -24.49 22.71
CA LYS A 168 39.17 -24.44 23.09
C LYS A 168 38.28 -23.90 21.96
N TYR A 169 38.89 -23.44 20.86
CA TYR A 169 38.17 -22.84 19.75
C TYR A 169 37.62 -23.95 18.85
N ASP A 170 36.30 -24.07 18.79
CA ASP A 170 35.61 -24.99 17.90
C ASP A 170 35.01 -24.21 16.71
N PRO A 171 35.59 -24.36 15.50
CA PRO A 171 35.18 -23.58 14.32
C PRO A 171 33.73 -23.84 13.92
N ASP A 172 33.21 -25.06 14.12
CA ASP A 172 31.85 -25.42 13.75
C ASP A 172 30.84 -24.69 14.65
N THR A 173 31.17 -24.53 15.94
CA THR A 173 30.31 -23.80 16.88
C THR A 173 30.29 -22.30 16.60
N GLU A 174 31.40 -21.71 16.17
CA GLU A 174 31.45 -20.30 15.81
C GLU A 174 30.76 -20.03 14.47
N LEU A 175 30.89 -20.93 13.50
CA LEU A 175 30.13 -20.86 12.26
C LEU A 175 28.63 -20.86 12.53
N LEU A 176 28.14 -21.76 13.38
CA LEU A 176 26.72 -21.80 13.78
C LEU A 176 26.30 -20.51 14.49
N LYS A 177 27.14 -19.92 15.34
CA LYS A 177 26.87 -18.61 15.98
C LYS A 177 26.76 -17.50 14.94
N MET A 178 27.61 -17.51 13.91
CA MET A 178 27.56 -16.54 12.82
C MET A 178 26.28 -16.69 11.99
N GLU A 179 25.91 -17.91 11.59
CA GLU A 179 24.66 -18.18 10.86
C GLU A 179 23.42 -17.73 11.65
N LEU A 180 23.34 -18.06 12.94
CA LEU A 180 22.24 -17.64 13.80
C LEU A 180 22.18 -16.11 13.97
N LYS A 181 23.33 -15.44 14.01
CA LYS A 181 23.42 -13.98 14.09
C LYS A 181 22.95 -13.34 12.78
N GLU A 182 23.40 -13.84 11.63
CA GLU A 182 22.94 -13.38 10.31
C GLU A 182 21.43 -13.58 10.16
N GLU A 183 20.87 -14.71 10.60
CA GLU A 183 19.44 -14.97 10.54
C GLU A 183 18.64 -13.98 11.41
N ARG A 184 19.15 -13.63 12.60
CA ARG A 184 18.55 -12.62 13.48
C ARG A 184 18.60 -11.23 12.85
N GLU A 185 19.73 -10.83 12.29
CA GLU A 185 19.89 -9.53 11.63
C GLU A 185 18.97 -9.42 10.40
N ARG A 186 18.85 -10.49 9.63
CA ARG A 186 17.91 -10.58 8.50
C ARG A 186 16.46 -10.45 8.94
N LYS A 187 16.05 -11.11 10.03
CA LYS A 187 14.71 -10.97 10.61
C LYS A 187 14.46 -9.54 11.09
N GLN A 188 15.42 -8.95 11.79
CA GLN A 188 15.31 -7.57 12.29
C GLN A 188 15.24 -6.55 11.14
N PHE A 189 15.98 -6.76 10.05
CA PHE A 189 15.91 -5.93 8.86
C PHE A 189 14.50 -5.97 8.21
N LEU A 190 13.92 -7.17 8.07
CA LEU A 190 12.57 -7.34 7.53
C LEU A 190 11.52 -6.65 8.42
N GLU A 191 11.67 -6.75 9.74
CA GLU A 191 10.80 -6.11 10.73
C GLU A 191 10.93 -4.58 10.72
N ASN A 192 12.16 -4.06 10.63
CA ASN A 192 12.42 -2.63 10.46
C ASN A 192 11.81 -2.11 9.16
N ARG A 193 11.94 -2.87 8.05
CA ARG A 193 11.31 -2.53 6.78
C ARG A 193 9.79 -2.48 6.90
N ARG A 194 9.17 -3.44 7.60
CA ARG A 194 7.72 -3.42 7.92
C ARG A 194 7.32 -2.21 8.75
N SER A 195 8.11 -1.84 9.76
CA SER A 195 7.84 -0.67 10.62
C SER A 195 8.02 0.67 9.90
N SER A 196 8.93 0.73 8.91
CA SER A 196 9.25 1.93 8.14
C SER A 196 8.24 2.23 7.01
N ILE A 197 7.44 1.24 6.60
CA ILE A 197 6.32 1.50 5.69
C ILE A 197 5.29 2.28 6.51
N PRO A 198 5.04 3.57 6.20
CA PRO A 198 4.04 4.33 6.93
C PRO A 198 2.73 3.56 6.82
N LYS A 199 2.15 3.18 7.97
CA LYS A 199 0.78 2.69 8.06
C LYS A 199 -0.10 3.84 7.55
N LYS A 200 -0.32 3.90 6.23
CA LYS A 200 -1.24 4.84 5.61
C LYS A 200 -2.61 4.46 6.14
N SER A 201 -3.02 5.06 7.25
CA SER A 201 -4.41 5.13 7.64
C SER A 201 -5.07 5.90 6.52
N VAL A 202 -5.75 5.19 5.63
CA VAL A 202 -6.52 5.83 4.57
C VAL A 202 -7.60 6.63 5.28
N SER A 203 -7.46 7.96 5.32
CA SER A 203 -8.54 8.84 5.73
C SER A 203 -9.68 8.57 4.76
N PHE A 204 -10.76 8.03 5.30
CA PHE A 204 -11.89 7.58 4.53
C PHE A 204 -12.68 8.80 4.03
N ASN A 205 -12.20 9.39 2.94
CA ASN A 205 -12.92 10.44 2.25
C ASN A 205 -14.25 9.84 1.76
N LYS A 206 -15.34 10.43 2.21
CA LYS A 206 -16.72 10.13 1.83
C LYS A 206 -16.79 10.09 0.30
N PHE A 207 -16.89 8.91 -0.31
CA PHE A 207 -16.86 8.74 -1.77
C PHE A 207 -17.97 9.55 -2.43
N ALA A 208 -17.68 10.19 -3.57
CA ALA A 208 -18.63 11.05 -4.26
C ALA A 208 -19.68 10.24 -5.03
N THR A 209 -19.35 9.01 -5.47
CA THR A 209 -20.27 8.12 -6.19
C THR A 209 -20.11 6.64 -5.81
N GLU A 210 -21.15 5.83 -6.02
CA GLU A 210 -21.12 4.38 -5.78
C GLU A 210 -20.12 3.65 -6.72
N ALA A 211 -19.95 4.14 -7.94
CA ALA A 211 -18.98 3.58 -8.89
C ALA A 211 -17.54 3.74 -8.41
N GLU A 212 -17.19 4.90 -7.84
CA GLU A 212 -15.88 5.13 -7.22
C GLU A 212 -15.65 4.22 -6.02
N ALA A 213 -16.67 4.03 -5.17
CA ALA A 213 -16.59 3.12 -4.04
C ALA A 213 -16.37 1.67 -4.49
N ASN A 214 -17.07 1.21 -5.54
CA ASN A 214 -16.85 -0.12 -6.12
C ASN A 214 -15.41 -0.27 -6.62
N PHE A 215 -14.94 0.68 -7.42
CA PHE A 215 -13.60 0.65 -7.98
C PHE A 215 -12.51 0.59 -6.90
N ILE A 216 -12.63 1.40 -5.84
CA ILE A 216 -11.65 1.41 -4.74
C ILE A 216 -11.74 0.11 -3.92
N SER A 217 -12.95 -0.38 -3.64
CA SER A 217 -13.15 -1.64 -2.93
C SER A 217 -12.52 -2.80 -3.69
N ASP A 218 -12.75 -2.89 -5.00
CA ASP A 218 -12.18 -3.93 -5.86
C ASP A 218 -10.66 -3.85 -5.96
N ARG A 219 -10.10 -2.64 -6.11
CA ARG A 219 -8.65 -2.44 -6.13
C ARG A 219 -7.99 -2.92 -4.83
N GLU A 220 -8.54 -2.58 -3.67
CA GLU A 220 -8.00 -3.05 -2.38
C GLU A 220 -8.21 -4.56 -2.20
N ARG A 221 -9.30 -5.13 -2.72
CA ARG A 221 -9.54 -6.58 -2.73
C ARG A 221 -8.49 -7.30 -3.56
N GLU A 222 -8.20 -6.82 -4.77
CA GLU A 222 -7.18 -7.39 -5.66
C GLU A 222 -5.80 -7.33 -5.04
N ARG A 223 -5.44 -6.19 -4.45
CA ARG A 223 -4.20 -6.04 -3.69
C ARG A 223 -4.11 -7.02 -2.52
N GLY A 224 -5.21 -7.24 -1.80
CA GLY A 224 -5.30 -8.25 -0.76
C GLY A 224 -5.05 -9.67 -1.29
N ASN A 225 -5.58 -9.99 -2.48
CA ASN A 225 -5.36 -11.28 -3.13
C ASN A 225 -3.88 -11.50 -3.49
N GLU A 226 -3.18 -10.45 -3.94
CA GLU A 226 -1.74 -10.52 -4.24
C GLU A 226 -0.90 -10.80 -2.98
N TYR A 227 -1.18 -10.10 -1.89
CA TYR A 227 -0.51 -10.36 -0.61
C TYR A 227 -0.82 -11.76 -0.08
N PHE A 228 -2.06 -12.23 -0.22
CA PHE A 228 -2.47 -13.57 0.17
C PHE A 228 -1.70 -14.65 -0.60
N LYS A 229 -1.56 -14.48 -1.93
CA LYS A 229 -0.77 -15.38 -2.79
C LYS A 229 0.71 -15.36 -2.41
N SER A 230 1.21 -14.21 -1.96
CA SER A 230 2.60 -14.04 -1.51
C SER A 230 2.88 -14.59 -0.11
N GLY A 231 1.87 -15.10 0.61
CA GLY A 231 1.99 -15.58 1.99
C GLY A 231 2.01 -14.49 3.06
N ASN A 232 1.85 -13.22 2.66
CA ASN A 232 1.82 -12.06 3.54
C ASN A 232 0.38 -11.83 4.06
N TYR A 233 -0.02 -12.63 5.06
CA TYR A 233 -1.42 -12.68 5.50
C TYR A 233 -1.85 -11.45 6.33
N GLU A 234 -0.93 -10.80 7.05
CA GLU A 234 -1.24 -9.61 7.85
C GLU A 234 -1.56 -8.41 6.96
N GLU A 235 -0.76 -8.21 5.91
CA GLU A 235 -0.95 -7.16 4.91
C GLU A 235 -2.21 -7.43 4.08
N ALA A 236 -2.48 -8.70 3.73
CA ALA A 236 -3.71 -9.09 3.06
C ALA A 236 -4.96 -8.75 3.90
N LEU A 237 -4.92 -9.01 5.21
CA LEU A 237 -6.00 -8.70 6.14
C LEU A 237 -6.28 -7.19 6.20
N GLN A 238 -5.23 -6.36 6.22
CA GLN A 238 -5.40 -4.91 6.17
C GLN A 238 -6.08 -4.47 4.87
N CYS A 239 -5.64 -4.99 3.72
CA CYS A 239 -6.23 -4.66 2.41
C CYS A 239 -7.71 -5.07 2.34
N TYR A 240 -8.07 -6.28 2.79
CA TYR A 240 -9.47 -6.70 2.83
C TYR A 240 -10.30 -5.86 3.81
N THR A 241 -9.72 -5.46 4.94
CA THR A 241 -10.42 -4.60 5.91
C THR A 241 -10.70 -3.21 5.32
N ASN A 242 -9.73 -2.62 4.62
CA ASN A 242 -9.93 -1.36 3.90
C ASN A 242 -10.99 -1.51 2.81
N SER A 243 -10.96 -2.62 2.06
CA SER A 243 -11.97 -2.92 1.03
C SER A 243 -13.39 -3.02 1.60
N ILE A 244 -13.56 -3.67 2.76
CA ILE A 244 -14.85 -3.80 3.46
C ILE A 244 -15.33 -2.47 4.04
N GLN A 245 -14.40 -1.64 4.55
CA GLN A 245 -14.74 -0.28 4.99
C GLN A 245 -15.29 0.55 3.84
N THR A 246 -14.84 0.31 2.60
CA THR A 246 -15.32 1.01 1.39
C THR A 246 -16.71 0.55 1.03
N LYS A 247 -16.80 -0.76 0.80
CA LYS A 247 -18.04 -1.42 0.46
C LYS A 247 -17.96 -2.84 0.98
N ALA A 248 -18.92 -3.18 1.84
CA ALA A 248 -19.08 -4.55 2.30
C ALA A 248 -19.54 -5.42 1.12
N ASN A 249 -18.72 -6.40 0.76
CA ASN A 249 -19.04 -7.41 -0.24
C ASN A 249 -18.85 -8.79 0.39
N VAL A 250 -19.70 -9.75 0.04
CA VAL A 250 -19.61 -11.14 0.48
C VAL A 250 -18.25 -11.75 0.12
N ASP A 251 -17.73 -11.47 -1.08
CA ASP A 251 -16.42 -11.95 -1.50
C ASP A 251 -15.28 -11.42 -0.63
N ASN A 252 -15.35 -10.15 -0.24
CA ASN A 252 -14.37 -9.52 0.65
C ASN A 252 -14.37 -10.17 2.03
N LEU A 253 -15.55 -10.39 2.61
CA LEU A 253 -15.70 -11.07 3.89
C LEU A 253 -15.18 -12.51 3.82
N ASN A 254 -15.48 -13.22 2.73
CA ASN A 254 -14.99 -14.57 2.48
C ASN A 254 -13.45 -14.64 2.37
N ASN A 255 -12.84 -13.68 1.69
CA ASN A 255 -11.39 -13.58 1.56
C ASN A 255 -10.72 -13.18 2.89
N ARG A 256 -11.36 -12.30 3.66
CA ARG A 256 -10.86 -11.96 5.00
C ARG A 256 -10.98 -13.12 5.99
N ALA A 257 -12.07 -13.88 5.93
CA ALA A 257 -12.27 -15.07 6.77
C ALA A 257 -11.16 -16.11 6.55
N VAL A 258 -10.73 -16.34 5.30
CA VAL A 258 -9.62 -17.26 5.02
C VAL A 258 -8.27 -16.70 5.47
N THR A 259 -8.03 -15.37 5.39
CA THR A 259 -6.83 -14.77 6.00
C THR A 259 -6.78 -14.96 7.50
N PHE A 260 -7.90 -14.75 8.20
CA PHE A 260 -7.98 -14.98 9.64
C PHE A 260 -7.69 -16.44 10.00
N LEU A 261 -8.19 -17.38 9.18
CA LEU A 261 -7.94 -18.81 9.39
C LEU A 261 -6.45 -19.14 9.23
N LYS A 262 -5.77 -18.53 8.25
CA LYS A 262 -4.32 -18.67 8.05
C LYS A 262 -3.49 -18.03 9.16
N LEU A 263 -4.00 -17.00 9.81
CA LEU A 263 -3.41 -16.35 10.98
C LEU A 263 -3.83 -16.98 12.31
N GLU A 264 -4.54 -18.12 12.28
CA GLU A 264 -5.04 -18.84 13.46
C GLU A 264 -6.00 -18.03 14.36
N LYS A 265 -6.61 -16.98 13.81
CA LYS A 265 -7.61 -16.14 14.49
C LYS A 265 -9.02 -16.70 14.28
N TYR A 266 -9.29 -17.85 14.89
CA TYR A 266 -10.51 -18.62 14.61
C TYR A 266 -11.81 -17.90 14.98
N GLN A 267 -11.83 -17.14 16.07
CA GLN A 267 -13.01 -16.35 16.48
C GLN A 267 -13.38 -15.28 15.45
N ASP A 268 -12.39 -14.57 14.91
CA ASP A 268 -12.60 -13.57 13.86
C ASP A 268 -13.08 -14.21 12.56
N THR A 269 -12.57 -15.41 12.22
CA THR A 269 -13.08 -16.21 11.11
C THR A 269 -14.56 -16.54 11.29
N LEU A 270 -14.99 -16.97 12.48
CA LEU A 270 -16.41 -17.26 12.75
C LEU A 270 -17.29 -16.04 12.58
N ASN A 271 -16.84 -14.88 13.07
CA ASN A 271 -17.57 -13.62 12.92
C ASN A 271 -17.79 -13.24 11.45
N ASP A 272 -16.75 -13.33 10.61
CA ASP A 272 -16.87 -13.04 9.19
C ASP A 272 -17.70 -14.09 8.44
N CYS A 273 -17.52 -15.38 8.75
CA CYS A 273 -18.33 -16.45 8.17
C CYS A 273 -19.82 -16.30 8.54
N ASN A 274 -20.15 -15.99 9.79
CA ASN A 274 -21.54 -15.78 10.22
C ASN A 274 -22.16 -14.54 9.52
N LYS A 275 -21.39 -13.47 9.30
CA LYS A 275 -21.84 -12.32 8.49
C LYS A 275 -22.13 -12.74 7.05
N VAL A 276 -21.25 -13.52 6.43
CA VAL A 276 -21.50 -14.03 5.08
C VAL A 276 -22.76 -14.88 5.05
N LEU A 277 -22.93 -15.82 5.99
CA LEU A 277 -24.11 -16.69 6.06
C LEU A 277 -25.41 -15.94 6.35
N SER A 278 -25.35 -14.78 7.00
CA SER A 278 -26.51 -13.91 7.19
C SER A 278 -26.98 -13.26 5.88
N LEU A 279 -26.06 -13.02 4.94
CA LEU A 279 -26.33 -12.46 3.62
C LEU A 279 -26.67 -13.56 2.61
N GLU A 280 -25.88 -14.62 2.59
CA GLU A 280 -25.97 -15.77 1.70
C GLU A 280 -25.95 -17.06 2.51
N LYS A 281 -27.14 -17.58 2.84
CA LYS A 281 -27.29 -18.79 3.68
C LYS A 281 -26.63 -20.03 3.08
N ASP A 282 -26.59 -20.11 1.75
CA ASP A 282 -26.10 -21.28 1.01
C ASP A 282 -24.63 -21.14 0.55
N ASN A 283 -23.88 -20.17 1.08
CA ASN A 283 -22.49 -19.97 0.69
C ASN A 283 -21.59 -21.12 1.21
N LEU A 284 -21.33 -22.08 0.33
CA LEU A 284 -20.52 -23.27 0.63
C LEU A 284 -19.10 -22.92 1.11
N LYS A 285 -18.49 -21.85 0.58
CA LYS A 285 -17.14 -21.43 0.98
C LYS A 285 -17.13 -20.92 2.42
N ALA A 286 -18.15 -20.18 2.83
CA ALA A 286 -18.29 -19.67 4.20
C ALA A 286 -18.56 -20.81 5.19
N LEU A 287 -19.46 -21.74 4.85
CA LEU A 287 -19.73 -22.94 5.66
C LEU A 287 -18.47 -23.78 5.87
N LEU A 288 -17.69 -24.00 4.81
CA LEU A 288 -16.47 -24.81 4.88
C LEU A 288 -15.41 -24.16 5.78
N ARG A 289 -15.21 -22.84 5.65
CA ARG A 289 -14.28 -22.09 6.51
C ARG A 289 -14.74 -22.03 7.96
N LYS A 290 -16.04 -21.89 8.19
CA LYS A 290 -16.65 -21.95 9.54
C LYS A 290 -16.40 -23.31 10.18
N ALA A 291 -16.66 -24.40 9.46
CA ALA A 291 -16.43 -25.75 9.95
C ALA A 291 -14.95 -26.01 10.29
N GLN A 292 -14.02 -25.53 9.45
CA GLN A 292 -12.58 -25.61 9.73
C GLN A 292 -12.16 -24.80 10.96
N ALA A 293 -12.71 -23.60 11.16
CA ALA A 293 -12.43 -22.80 12.35
C ALA A 293 -12.98 -23.46 13.62
N LEU A 294 -14.20 -24.03 13.57
CA LEU A 294 -14.81 -24.77 14.67
C LEU A 294 -14.03 -26.05 15.02
N GLU A 295 -13.54 -26.78 14.01
CA GLU A 295 -12.67 -27.93 14.21
C GLU A 295 -11.41 -27.54 15.00
N LYS A 296 -10.76 -26.43 14.62
CA LYS A 296 -9.56 -25.93 15.31
C LYS A 296 -9.85 -25.44 16.73
N MET A 297 -11.06 -24.98 16.98
CA MET A 297 -11.53 -24.61 18.32
C MET A 297 -12.05 -25.81 19.14
N LEU A 298 -11.92 -27.04 18.63
CA LEU A 298 -12.40 -28.27 19.28
C LEU A 298 -13.92 -28.35 19.47
N ASN A 299 -14.69 -27.51 18.76
CA ASN A 299 -16.15 -27.58 18.76
C ASN A 299 -16.64 -28.48 17.63
N PHE A 300 -16.45 -29.79 17.80
CA PHE A 300 -16.67 -30.78 16.74
C PHE A 300 -18.15 -30.97 16.39
N LYS A 301 -19.09 -30.71 17.31
CA LYS A 301 -20.53 -30.88 17.05
C LYS A 301 -21.02 -29.88 15.99
N GLU A 302 -20.78 -28.59 16.21
CA GLU A 302 -21.16 -27.54 15.27
C GLU A 302 -20.37 -27.63 13.95
N ALA A 303 -19.10 -28.05 14.02
CA ALA A 303 -18.30 -28.30 12.83
C ALA A 303 -18.90 -29.40 11.95
N LEU A 304 -19.42 -30.47 12.57
CA LEU A 304 -20.06 -31.58 11.86
C LEU A 304 -21.36 -31.14 11.19
N GLU A 305 -22.19 -30.38 11.90
CA GLU A 305 -23.43 -29.83 11.33
C GLU A 305 -23.13 -28.97 10.09
N CYS A 306 -22.12 -28.11 10.16
CA CYS A 306 -21.69 -27.30 9.02
C CYS A 306 -21.15 -28.16 7.85
N ALA A 307 -20.44 -29.26 8.14
CA ALA A 307 -19.96 -30.15 7.09
C ALA A 307 -21.11 -30.93 6.43
N GLU A 308 -22.10 -31.35 7.22
CA GLU A 308 -23.28 -32.06 6.74
C GLU A 308 -24.21 -31.17 5.90
N THR A 309 -24.36 -29.89 6.23
CA THR A 309 -25.09 -28.96 5.37
C THR A 309 -24.40 -28.77 4.02
N ILE A 310 -23.06 -28.72 3.98
CA ILE A 310 -22.31 -28.68 2.71
C ILE A 310 -22.54 -29.96 1.91
N ILE A 311 -22.44 -31.14 2.52
CA ILE A 311 -22.64 -32.43 1.83
C ILE A 311 -24.07 -32.58 1.31
N LYS A 312 -25.08 -32.07 2.04
CA LYS A 312 -26.47 -32.04 1.58
C LYS A 312 -26.65 -31.19 0.33
N ASN A 313 -25.98 -30.03 0.28
CA ASN A 313 -26.09 -29.10 -0.85
C ASN A 313 -25.21 -29.51 -2.04
N ASP A 314 -24.01 -30.04 -1.78
CA ASP A 314 -23.05 -30.51 -2.78
C ASP A 314 -22.43 -31.84 -2.33
N PRO A 315 -23.06 -32.97 -2.70
CA PRO A 315 -22.60 -34.30 -2.33
C PRO A 315 -21.21 -34.66 -2.88
N ASN A 316 -20.76 -34.01 -3.96
CA ASN A 316 -19.49 -34.31 -4.62
C ASN A 316 -18.30 -33.55 -4.04
N ASN A 317 -18.52 -32.73 -2.99
CA ASN A 317 -17.48 -31.93 -2.38
C ASN A 317 -16.52 -32.78 -1.51
N THR A 318 -15.40 -33.22 -2.10
CA THR A 318 -14.39 -34.05 -1.42
C THR A 318 -13.87 -33.42 -0.14
N LYS A 319 -13.63 -32.11 -0.12
CA LYS A 319 -13.12 -31.39 1.06
C LYS A 319 -14.10 -31.43 2.23
N ALA A 320 -15.39 -31.32 1.94
CA ALA A 320 -16.43 -31.40 2.97
C ALA A 320 -16.57 -32.82 3.53
N GLN A 321 -16.48 -33.84 2.67
CA GLN A 321 -16.49 -35.25 3.08
C GLN A 321 -15.28 -35.60 3.96
N GLU A 322 -14.08 -35.17 3.58
CA GLU A 322 -12.85 -35.34 4.36
C GLU A 322 -12.96 -34.65 5.72
N LEU A 323 -13.46 -33.40 5.74
CA LEU A 323 -13.67 -32.64 6.96
C LEU A 323 -14.68 -33.35 7.88
N ALA A 324 -15.83 -33.78 7.35
CA ALA A 324 -16.83 -34.51 8.12
C ALA A 324 -16.28 -35.80 8.71
N SER A 325 -15.50 -36.57 7.93
CA SER A 325 -14.88 -37.81 8.40
C SER A 325 -13.92 -37.57 9.56
N ARG A 326 -13.05 -36.56 9.42
CA ARG A 326 -12.08 -36.16 10.44
C ARG A 326 -12.75 -35.62 11.72
N VAL A 327 -13.78 -34.79 11.57
CA VAL A 327 -14.55 -34.24 12.69
C VAL A 327 -15.33 -35.34 13.42
N ARG A 328 -15.92 -36.31 12.70
CA ARG A 328 -16.59 -37.48 13.32
C ARG A 328 -15.61 -38.28 14.17
N GLU A 329 -14.44 -38.60 13.64
CA GLU A 329 -13.41 -39.34 14.37
C GLU A 329 -13.01 -38.62 15.67
N ASN A 330 -12.77 -37.30 15.59
CA ASN A 330 -12.42 -36.48 16.75
C ASN A 330 -13.57 -36.37 17.78
N CYS A 331 -14.81 -36.32 17.31
CA CYS A 331 -15.99 -36.32 18.17
C CYS A 331 -16.10 -37.63 18.98
N TYR A 332 -15.90 -38.79 18.32
CA TYR A 332 -15.88 -40.09 19.00
C TYR A 332 -14.73 -40.20 20.02
N ARG A 333 -13.54 -39.69 19.70
CA ARG A 333 -12.40 -39.67 20.65
C ARG A 333 -12.69 -38.83 21.90
N GLN A 334 -13.31 -37.65 21.75
CA GLN A 334 -13.70 -36.83 22.91
C GLN A 334 -14.70 -37.54 23.83
N VAL A 335 -15.73 -38.18 23.26
CA VAL A 335 -16.74 -38.90 24.05
C VAL A 335 -16.10 -40.04 24.85
N ASN A 336 -15.19 -40.80 24.24
CA ASN A 336 -14.51 -41.92 24.90
C ASN A 336 -13.57 -41.46 26.03
N ASN A 337 -12.90 -40.31 25.90
CA ASN A 337 -12.06 -39.75 26.97
C ASN A 337 -12.86 -39.23 28.18
N THR A 338 -14.14 -38.88 27.99
CA THR A 338 -15.01 -38.39 29.08
C THR A 338 -15.74 -39.49 29.84
N ARG A 339 -15.62 -40.76 29.42
CA ARG A 339 -16.39 -41.87 30.00
C ARG A 339 -15.45 -42.91 30.62
N MET A 340 -15.13 -42.74 31.90
CA MET A 340 -15.02 -43.78 32.96
C MET A 340 -14.39 -43.18 34.23
N LYS A 341 -15.21 -42.78 35.21
CA LYS A 341 -14.82 -42.82 36.63
C LYS A 341 -15.52 -44.04 37.23
N ILE A 342 -14.75 -45.09 37.50
CA ILE A 342 -15.19 -46.17 38.37
C ILE A 342 -15.17 -45.58 39.77
N VAL A 343 -16.36 -45.36 40.34
CA VAL A 343 -16.51 -45.05 41.76
C VAL A 343 -16.75 -46.38 42.43
N GLU A 344 -15.78 -46.85 43.22
CA GLU A 344 -16.00 -47.97 44.13
C GLU A 344 -17.07 -47.54 45.14
N LEU A 345 -18.10 -48.38 45.29
CA LEU A 345 -19.16 -48.18 46.27
C LEU A 345 -18.60 -48.62 47.62
N ASP A 346 -18.42 -47.67 48.54
CA ASP A 346 -18.10 -47.92 49.96
C ASP A 346 -19.25 -48.63 50.69
#